data_AF-A0A838QAY1-F1
#
_entry.id   AF-A0A838QAY1-F1
#
_cell.length_a   1.000
_cell.length_b   1.000
_cell.length_c   1.000
_cell.angle_alpha   90.00
_cell.angle_beta   90.00
_cell.angle_gamma   90.00
#
_symmetry.space_group_name_H-M   'P 1'
#
loop_
_entity.id
_entity.type
_entity.pdbx_description
1 polymer ?
#
loop_
_entity_poly.entity_id
_entity_poly.type
_entity_poly.pdbx_seq_one_letter_code
_entity_poly.pdbx_strand_id
1 'polypeptide(L)'
;MATKQQVVEVDGRDLTVSNLEKVFFPESGFTKGGVIAFYTEIADVILPHLRNRPLTLKRYPEGITGEHFYEKNAPKYKPGWVKTYAVPRSEGGGDINYVLCNDRATLIWATNLADIEKHVLLATAPDLHQPTSVVFDLDPGEPAGILDCGEVALHLKGLFDAWGLQSFVKVSGSKGLHLSVPLNCDATYEFTQPFAKAIAELGAHQMKGRVVSEMAKSIRGGKVLIDWSQNSDFKTTVCVYSIRAKNAEPFISMPITWDELKRAVQRKDAKALSFTAAAAVKRIHKLGDLFAPVLAVQQQLPDAFTKALASGPAPKLATWPSNRDKSLREYVAKRDFTKTKEPEAHVTKEAKRDAPRHYVIQKHAASHLHYDWRLEMQGVLRSWAVPKGPPTELREARLAMHVEDHPLDYERFEGTIPAGNYGAGTVMVWDYGEYEDITGNPAA
;
A
#
# COMPACT_ATOMS: atom_id res chain seq x y z
N MET A 1 -18.89 -8.52 43.35
CA MET A 1 -19.19 -9.97 43.21
C MET A 1 -17.87 -10.73 43.21
N ALA A 2 -17.79 -11.89 43.86
CA ALA A 2 -16.57 -12.70 43.82
C ALA A 2 -16.25 -13.13 42.38
N THR A 3 -14.98 -13.04 41.99
CA THR A 3 -14.50 -13.49 40.69
C THR A 3 -14.73 -15.00 40.56
N LYS A 4 -15.74 -15.43 39.80
CA LYS A 4 -15.91 -16.84 39.42
C LYS A 4 -14.72 -17.22 38.55
N GLN A 5 -13.88 -18.13 39.05
CA GLN A 5 -12.77 -18.72 38.33
C GLN A 5 -13.05 -20.21 38.11
N GLN A 6 -12.60 -20.73 36.99
CA GLN A 6 -12.57 -22.16 36.71
C GLN A 6 -11.26 -22.50 36.02
N VAL A 7 -10.71 -23.66 36.33
CA VAL A 7 -9.55 -24.22 35.63
C VAL A 7 -10.08 -25.07 34.49
N VAL A 8 -9.55 -24.84 33.28
CA VAL A 8 -9.85 -25.64 32.09
C VAL A 8 -8.54 -26.19 31.53
N GLU A 9 -8.56 -27.44 31.09
CA GLU A 9 -7.43 -28.03 30.37
C GLU A 9 -7.53 -27.69 28.88
N VAL A 10 -6.46 -27.13 28.30
CA VAL A 10 -6.35 -26.86 26.86
C VAL A 10 -5.01 -27.38 26.38
N ASP A 11 -5.02 -28.35 25.46
CA ASP A 11 -3.83 -28.98 24.88
C ASP A 11 -2.83 -29.46 25.96
N GLY A 12 -3.33 -30.09 27.04
CA GLY A 12 -2.51 -30.58 28.16
C GLY A 12 -1.99 -29.48 29.09
N ARG A 13 -2.59 -28.28 29.07
CA ARG A 13 -2.23 -27.17 29.96
C ARG A 13 -3.42 -26.69 30.76
N ASP A 14 -3.21 -26.48 32.05
CA ASP A 14 -4.21 -25.86 32.93
C ASP A 14 -4.26 -24.34 32.73
N LEU A 15 -5.44 -23.83 32.39
CA LEU A 15 -5.73 -22.40 32.27
C LEU A 15 -6.84 -21.99 33.22
N THR A 16 -6.55 -21.02 34.09
CA THR A 16 -7.60 -20.35 34.87
C THR A 16 -8.31 -19.32 34.02
N VAL A 17 -9.57 -19.60 33.67
CA VAL A 17 -10.48 -18.64 33.03
C VAL A 17 -11.42 -18.05 34.06
N SER A 18 -11.79 -16.78 33.87
CA SER A 18 -12.57 -16.04 34.86
C SER A 18 -13.64 -15.17 34.23
N ASN A 19 -14.71 -14.88 34.98
CA ASN A 19 -15.76 -13.94 34.60
C ASN A 19 -16.39 -14.24 33.23
N LEU A 20 -16.66 -15.51 32.93
CA LEU A 20 -17.17 -15.93 31.62
C LEU A 20 -18.54 -15.35 31.27
N GLU A 21 -19.37 -15.10 32.28
CA GLU A 21 -20.69 -14.47 32.15
C GLU A 21 -20.60 -12.95 31.91
N LYS A 22 -19.40 -12.34 32.02
CA LYS A 22 -19.22 -10.90 31.81
C LYS A 22 -19.61 -10.53 30.38
N VAL A 23 -20.55 -9.60 30.23
CA VAL A 23 -20.96 -9.08 28.92
C VAL A 23 -19.86 -8.16 28.37
N PHE A 24 -19.32 -8.50 27.21
CA PHE A 24 -18.36 -7.66 26.49
C PHE A 24 -19.05 -6.76 25.46
N PHE A 25 -20.17 -7.22 24.87
CA PHE A 25 -20.96 -6.47 23.90
C PHE A 25 -22.38 -6.28 24.47
N PRO A 26 -22.68 -5.13 25.11
CA PRO A 26 -23.93 -4.93 25.84
C PRO A 26 -25.21 -5.12 25.00
N GLU A 27 -25.23 -4.58 23.79
CA GLU A 27 -26.42 -4.62 22.92
C GLU A 27 -26.77 -6.03 22.42
N SER A 28 -25.76 -6.84 22.13
CA SER A 28 -25.95 -8.24 21.70
C SER A 28 -25.95 -9.25 22.85
N GLY A 29 -25.60 -8.82 24.07
CA GLY A 29 -25.37 -9.71 25.22
C GLY A 29 -24.15 -10.63 25.07
N PHE A 30 -23.28 -10.41 24.08
CA PHE A 30 -22.15 -11.30 23.81
C PHE A 30 -21.12 -11.24 24.93
N THR A 31 -20.85 -12.39 25.56
CA THR A 31 -20.05 -12.48 26.78
C THR A 31 -18.58 -12.78 26.51
N LYS A 32 -17.74 -12.60 27.53
CA LYS A 32 -16.35 -13.06 27.55
C LYS A 32 -16.24 -14.55 27.24
N GLY A 33 -17.13 -15.37 27.81
CA GLY A 33 -17.24 -16.79 27.50
C GLY A 33 -17.57 -17.03 26.03
N GLY A 34 -18.46 -16.24 25.43
CA GLY A 34 -18.76 -16.28 24.00
C GLY A 34 -17.55 -15.95 23.12
N VAL A 35 -16.74 -14.95 23.48
CA VAL A 35 -15.49 -14.62 22.76
C VAL A 35 -14.47 -15.75 22.87
N ILE A 36 -14.31 -16.34 24.05
CA ILE A 36 -13.42 -17.50 24.27
C ILE A 36 -13.90 -18.70 23.45
N ALA A 37 -15.20 -19.02 23.49
CA ALA A 37 -15.78 -20.11 22.74
C ALA A 37 -15.59 -19.93 21.23
N PHE A 38 -15.82 -18.72 20.71
CA PHE A 38 -15.58 -18.40 19.31
C PHE A 38 -14.13 -18.68 18.89
N TYR A 39 -13.14 -18.12 19.60
CA TYR A 39 -11.73 -18.35 19.25
C TYR A 39 -11.27 -19.79 19.47
N THR A 40 -11.88 -20.50 20.41
CA THR A 40 -11.62 -21.94 20.62
C THR A 40 -12.10 -22.74 19.40
N GLU A 41 -13.31 -22.44 18.91
CA GLU A 41 -13.92 -23.12 17.76
C GLU A 41 -13.11 -22.91 16.47
N ILE A 42 -12.66 -21.67 16.21
CA ILE A 42 -11.94 -21.34 14.98
C ILE A 42 -10.41 -21.51 15.10
N ALA A 43 -9.93 -22.07 16.21
CA ALA A 43 -8.50 -22.12 16.54
C ALA A 43 -7.67 -22.71 15.40
N ASP A 44 -8.12 -23.81 14.80
CA ASP A 44 -7.36 -24.50 13.74
C ASP A 44 -7.23 -23.69 12.45
N VAL A 45 -8.13 -22.72 12.25
CA VAL A 45 -8.14 -21.83 11.09
C VAL A 45 -7.41 -20.52 11.37
N ILE A 46 -7.55 -19.92 12.57
CA ILE A 46 -6.89 -18.64 12.88
C ILE A 46 -5.42 -18.81 13.30
N LEU A 47 -5.04 -19.92 13.96
CA LEU A 47 -3.68 -20.11 14.46
C LEU A 47 -2.59 -20.09 13.37
N PRO A 48 -2.78 -20.67 12.16
CA PRO A 48 -1.84 -20.50 11.06
C PRO A 48 -1.54 -19.04 10.72
N HIS A 49 -2.54 -18.16 10.82
CA HIS A 49 -2.38 -16.72 10.57
C HIS A 49 -1.74 -15.94 11.72
N LEU A 50 -1.75 -16.49 12.94
CA LEU A 50 -1.10 -15.90 14.13
C LEU A 50 0.31 -16.42 14.36
N ARG A 51 0.63 -17.60 13.82
CA ARG A 51 1.86 -18.35 14.11
C ARG A 51 3.10 -17.50 13.85
N ASN A 52 3.94 -17.40 14.88
CA ASN A 52 5.18 -16.64 14.94
C ASN A 52 5.04 -15.14 14.62
N ARG A 53 3.83 -14.59 14.54
CA ARG A 53 3.65 -13.16 14.38
C ARG A 53 3.63 -12.49 15.75
N PRO A 54 4.46 -11.45 15.97
CA PRO A 54 4.34 -10.61 17.16
C PRO A 54 2.92 -10.05 17.32
N LEU A 55 2.24 -10.45 18.39
CA LEU A 55 0.86 -10.08 18.68
C LEU A 55 0.80 -8.87 19.62
N THR A 56 0.13 -7.81 19.19
CA THR A 56 -0.32 -6.72 20.06
C THR A 56 -1.65 -7.10 20.68
N LEU A 57 -1.72 -7.15 22.01
CA LEU A 57 -2.96 -7.40 22.73
C LEU A 57 -3.78 -6.10 22.77
N LYS A 58 -5.00 -6.11 22.27
CA LYS A 58 -5.93 -5.01 22.41
C LYS A 58 -7.02 -5.38 23.40
N ARG A 59 -6.83 -4.93 24.64
CA ARG A 59 -7.55 -5.42 25.80
C ARG A 59 -8.75 -4.54 26.12
N TYR A 60 -9.87 -5.19 26.41
CA TYR A 60 -11.16 -4.58 26.76
C TYR A 60 -11.65 -5.12 28.11
N PRO A 61 -10.97 -4.81 29.24
CA PRO A 61 -11.28 -5.43 30.52
C PRO A 61 -12.74 -5.28 30.93
N GLU A 62 -13.34 -4.12 30.63
CA GLU A 62 -14.72 -3.75 30.94
C GLU A 62 -15.68 -3.85 29.74
N GLY A 63 -15.30 -4.60 28.69
CA GLY A 63 -16.08 -4.71 27.45
C GLY A 63 -15.90 -3.52 26.50
N ILE A 64 -16.64 -3.51 25.39
CA ILE A 64 -16.41 -2.58 24.28
C ILE A 64 -16.78 -1.12 24.57
N THR A 65 -17.63 -0.89 25.59
CA THR A 65 -18.07 0.44 26.02
C THR A 65 -17.15 1.04 27.09
N GLY A 66 -16.27 0.23 27.67
CA GLY A 66 -15.28 0.67 28.65
C GLY A 66 -13.98 1.15 28.02
N GLU A 67 -13.02 1.52 28.87
CA GLU A 67 -11.67 1.83 28.42
C GLU A 67 -10.98 0.59 27.84
N HIS A 68 -10.19 0.81 26.79
CA HIS A 68 -9.39 -0.21 26.13
C HIS A 68 -7.99 0.32 25.88
N PHE A 69 -7.02 -0.60 25.83
CA PHE A 69 -5.62 -0.23 25.61
C PHE A 69 -4.89 -1.28 24.76
N TYR A 70 -3.83 -0.83 24.10
CA TYR A 70 -2.92 -1.69 23.36
C TYR A 70 -1.72 -2.04 24.24
N GLU A 71 -1.44 -3.33 24.38
CA GLU A 71 -0.34 -3.87 25.17
C GLU A 71 0.55 -4.71 24.23
N LYS A 72 1.62 -4.06 23.75
CA LYS A 72 2.61 -4.67 22.85
C LYS A 72 3.60 -5.55 23.62
N ASN A 73 4.02 -5.10 24.79
CA ASN A 73 4.93 -5.85 25.65
C ASN A 73 4.14 -6.89 26.45
N ALA A 74 4.61 -8.13 26.45
CA ALA A 74 3.93 -9.23 27.09
C ALA A 74 3.77 -8.95 28.60
N PRO A 75 2.60 -9.23 29.19
CA PRO A 75 2.39 -9.01 30.61
C PRO A 75 3.36 -9.80 31.48
N LYS A 76 3.87 -9.19 32.56
CA LYS A 76 4.83 -9.82 33.49
C LYS A 76 4.30 -11.12 34.11
N TYR A 77 2.98 -11.23 34.27
CA TYR A 77 2.30 -12.38 34.84
C TYR A 77 1.92 -13.46 33.82
N LYS A 78 2.42 -13.39 32.57
CA LYS A 78 2.17 -14.42 31.56
C LYS A 78 2.64 -15.80 32.08
N PRO A 79 1.91 -16.89 31.79
CA PRO A 79 2.40 -18.24 32.08
C PRO A 79 3.75 -18.51 31.42
N GLY A 80 4.57 -19.36 32.04
CA GLY A 80 5.90 -19.70 31.53
C GLY A 80 5.91 -20.33 30.13
N TRP A 81 4.82 -21.00 29.75
CA TRP A 81 4.64 -21.62 28.44
C TRP A 81 4.23 -20.62 27.33
N VAL A 82 3.81 -19.40 27.67
CA VAL A 82 3.52 -18.36 26.66
C VAL A 82 4.84 -17.86 26.09
N LYS A 83 5.08 -18.18 24.82
CA LYS A 83 6.28 -17.75 24.10
C LYS A 83 6.22 -16.26 23.79
N THR A 84 7.39 -15.64 23.79
CA THR A 84 7.57 -14.23 23.42
C THR A 84 8.74 -14.08 22.46
N TYR A 85 8.73 -12.99 21.70
CA TYR A 85 9.85 -12.60 20.86
C TYR A 85 10.20 -11.14 21.09
N ALA A 86 11.49 -10.86 21.25
CA ALA A 86 12.01 -9.51 21.44
C ALA A 86 12.05 -8.79 20.09
N VAL A 87 11.36 -7.65 20.01
CA VAL A 87 11.35 -6.78 18.83
C VAL A 87 12.07 -5.48 19.19
N PRO A 88 13.18 -5.15 18.49
CA PRO A 88 13.91 -3.90 18.73
C PRO A 88 13.02 -2.66 18.49
N ARG A 89 13.27 -1.60 19.25
CA ARG A 89 12.61 -0.30 19.03
C ARG A 89 13.40 0.53 18.03
N SER A 90 12.70 1.11 17.06
CA SER A 90 13.30 2.05 16.09
C SER A 90 13.80 3.35 16.72
N GLU A 91 13.17 3.81 17.81
CA GLU A 91 13.52 5.07 18.51
C GLU A 91 14.57 4.88 19.64
N GLY A 92 15.15 3.68 19.76
CA GLY A 92 16.04 3.32 20.86
C GLY A 92 15.31 2.88 22.15
N GLY A 93 16.09 2.46 23.15
CA GLY A 93 15.59 1.85 24.38
C GLY A 93 15.53 0.32 24.34
N GLY A 94 14.96 -0.30 25.38
CA GLY A 94 14.88 -1.76 25.48
C GLY A 94 13.84 -2.37 24.54
N ASP A 95 14.11 -3.60 24.12
CA ASP A 95 13.22 -4.39 23.25
C ASP A 95 11.80 -4.52 23.82
N ILE A 96 10.83 -4.63 22.92
CA ILE A 96 9.45 -4.98 23.25
C ILE A 96 9.30 -6.48 23.09
N ASN A 97 8.95 -7.20 24.17
CA ASN A 97 8.73 -8.63 24.13
C ASN A 97 7.28 -8.92 23.73
N TYR A 98 7.02 -9.16 22.45
CA TYR A 98 5.67 -9.48 21.99
C TYR A 98 5.29 -10.91 22.32
N VAL A 99 4.00 -11.16 22.55
CA VAL A 99 3.46 -12.53 22.65
C VAL A 99 3.50 -13.19 21.27
N LEU A 100 3.92 -14.45 21.20
CA LEU A 100 3.76 -15.30 20.02
C LEU A 100 2.59 -16.27 20.25
N CYS A 101 1.46 -16.01 19.59
CA CYS A 101 0.26 -16.83 19.71
C CYS A 101 0.31 -18.04 18.78
N ASN A 102 1.05 -19.07 19.21
CA ASN A 102 1.39 -20.24 18.38
C ASN A 102 0.49 -21.46 18.59
N ASP A 103 -0.35 -21.44 19.62
CA ASP A 103 -1.18 -22.57 20.02
C ASP A 103 -2.50 -22.13 20.67
N ARG A 104 -3.43 -23.08 20.81
CA ARG A 104 -4.80 -22.85 21.30
C ARG A 104 -4.80 -22.34 22.74
N ALA A 105 -3.93 -22.89 23.58
CA ALA A 105 -3.76 -22.41 24.96
C ALA A 105 -3.37 -20.93 25.01
N THR A 106 -2.41 -20.49 24.20
CA THR A 106 -2.00 -19.08 24.15
C THR A 106 -3.12 -18.18 23.63
N LEU A 107 -3.86 -18.64 22.62
CA LEU A 107 -5.01 -17.92 22.07
C LEU A 107 -6.12 -17.71 23.12
N ILE A 108 -6.47 -18.78 23.85
CA ILE A 108 -7.49 -18.73 24.91
C ILE A 108 -7.00 -17.89 26.08
N TRP A 109 -5.74 -18.02 26.49
CA TRP A 109 -5.14 -17.18 27.53
C TRP A 109 -5.19 -15.69 27.19
N ALA A 110 -4.74 -15.31 25.99
CA ALA A 110 -4.77 -13.92 25.54
C ALA A 110 -6.21 -13.38 25.56
N THR A 111 -7.15 -14.17 25.03
CA THR A 111 -8.58 -13.82 25.01
C THR A 111 -9.16 -13.69 26.43
N ASN A 112 -8.73 -14.53 27.37
CA ASN A 112 -9.12 -14.44 28.77
C ASN A 112 -8.58 -13.16 29.45
N LEU A 113 -7.50 -12.55 28.93
CA LEU A 113 -7.05 -11.22 29.32
C LEU A 113 -7.87 -10.07 28.70
N ALA A 114 -9.01 -10.39 28.10
CA ALA A 114 -9.88 -9.49 27.36
C ALA A 114 -9.27 -8.95 26.06
N ASP A 115 -8.28 -9.64 25.49
CA ASP A 115 -7.77 -9.35 24.15
C ASP A 115 -8.82 -9.78 23.11
N ILE A 116 -9.71 -8.87 22.71
CA ILE A 116 -10.81 -9.18 21.78
C ILE A 116 -10.31 -9.14 20.32
N GLU A 117 -9.48 -8.16 19.96
CA GLU A 117 -8.98 -7.96 18.60
C GLU A 117 -7.53 -8.43 18.48
N LYS A 118 -7.25 -9.40 17.59
CA LYS A 118 -5.88 -9.89 17.37
C LYS A 118 -5.18 -9.01 16.34
N HIS A 119 -4.18 -8.24 16.77
CA HIS A 119 -3.39 -7.37 15.90
C HIS A 119 -1.97 -7.88 15.77
N VAL A 120 -1.53 -8.18 14.56
CA VAL A 120 -0.23 -8.82 14.29
C VAL A 120 0.64 -7.98 13.38
N LEU A 121 1.96 -8.11 13.49
CA LEU A 121 2.88 -7.59 12.47
C LEU A 121 2.70 -8.36 11.15
N LEU A 122 3.05 -7.71 10.03
CA LEU A 122 3.07 -8.36 8.71
C LEU A 122 4.24 -9.34 8.55
N ALA A 123 5.28 -9.22 9.37
CA ALA A 123 6.40 -10.16 9.42
C ALA A 123 6.19 -11.24 10.50
N THR A 124 6.91 -12.34 10.36
CA THR A 124 6.99 -13.42 11.35
C THR A 124 8.37 -13.44 11.98
N ALA A 125 8.46 -13.76 13.26
CA ALA A 125 9.74 -14.07 13.89
C ALA A 125 10.36 -15.35 13.29
N PRO A 126 11.69 -15.42 13.10
CA PRO A 126 12.67 -14.39 13.51
C PRO A 126 12.87 -13.25 12.50
N ASP A 127 12.43 -13.40 11.25
CA ASP A 127 12.73 -12.51 10.12
C ASP A 127 11.83 -11.25 10.09
N LEU A 128 11.93 -10.42 11.12
CA LEU A 128 11.05 -9.27 11.32
C LEU A 128 11.19 -8.16 10.26
N HIS A 129 12.23 -8.18 9.42
CA HIS A 129 12.42 -7.21 8.35
C HIS A 129 11.75 -7.63 7.02
N GLN A 130 11.28 -8.88 6.93
CA GLN A 130 10.66 -9.47 5.74
C GLN A 130 9.16 -9.68 5.99
N PRO A 131 8.28 -8.75 5.57
CA PRO A 131 6.85 -8.98 5.65
C PRO A 131 6.43 -10.13 4.73
N THR A 132 5.49 -10.95 5.19
CA THR A 132 4.96 -12.06 4.40
C THR A 132 4.01 -11.60 3.29
N SER A 133 3.52 -10.36 3.36
CA SER A 133 2.53 -9.80 2.44
C SER A 133 2.57 -8.28 2.43
N VAL A 134 2.17 -7.67 1.32
CA VAL A 134 1.78 -6.25 1.26
C VAL A 134 0.30 -6.12 1.58
N VAL A 135 -0.07 -5.17 2.43
CA VAL A 135 -1.47 -4.94 2.84
C VAL A 135 -1.94 -3.55 2.46
N PHE A 136 -3.16 -3.45 1.94
CA PHE A 136 -3.84 -2.19 1.67
C PHE A 136 -5.10 -2.13 2.53
N ASP A 137 -5.13 -1.22 3.49
CA ASP A 137 -6.30 -0.98 4.34
C ASP A 137 -7.16 0.13 3.72
N LEU A 138 -8.38 -0.22 3.32
CA LEU A 138 -9.30 0.65 2.63
C LEU A 138 -10.28 1.24 3.62
N ASP A 139 -10.05 2.49 4.00
CA ASP A 139 -10.78 3.20 5.04
C ASP A 139 -11.73 4.25 4.43
N PRO A 140 -13.06 4.09 4.53
CA PRO A 140 -13.99 5.05 3.96
C PRO A 140 -14.16 6.26 4.88
N GLY A 141 -14.13 7.47 4.31
CA GLY A 141 -14.52 8.71 4.96
C GLY A 141 -15.96 9.09 4.63
N GLU A 142 -16.77 9.34 5.65
CA GLU A 142 -18.20 9.62 5.50
C GLU A 142 -18.46 10.75 4.47
N PRO A 143 -19.48 10.62 3.59
CA PRO A 143 -20.49 9.56 3.54
C PRO A 143 -20.08 8.27 2.80
N ALA A 144 -18.84 8.12 2.33
CA ALA A 144 -18.39 6.87 1.72
C ALA A 144 -18.48 5.71 2.72
N GLY A 145 -18.65 4.49 2.20
CA GLY A 145 -18.79 3.28 3.01
C GLY A 145 -18.09 2.07 2.41
N ILE A 146 -18.42 0.88 2.95
CA ILE A 146 -17.77 -0.38 2.56
C ILE A 146 -17.94 -0.73 1.07
N LEU A 147 -19.01 -0.27 0.43
CA LEU A 147 -19.23 -0.49 -1.00
C LEU A 147 -18.29 0.35 -1.86
N ASP A 148 -18.00 1.60 -1.44
CA ASP A 148 -16.97 2.42 -2.08
C ASP A 148 -15.60 1.77 -1.92
N CYS A 149 -15.30 1.23 -0.73
CA CYS A 149 -14.09 0.41 -0.53
C CYS A 149 -14.07 -0.79 -1.48
N GLY A 150 -15.24 -1.42 -1.73
CA GLY A 150 -15.37 -2.53 -2.67
C GLY A 150 -15.05 -2.16 -4.11
N GLU A 151 -15.47 -0.98 -4.56
CA GLU A 151 -15.14 -0.48 -5.90
C GLU A 151 -13.63 -0.19 -6.04
N VAL A 152 -13.03 0.41 -5.02
CA VAL A 152 -11.57 0.63 -4.96
C VAL A 152 -10.82 -0.69 -4.92
N ALA A 153 -11.29 -1.66 -4.13
CA ALA A 153 -10.69 -2.98 -4.04
C ALA A 153 -10.69 -3.73 -5.38
N LEU A 154 -11.81 -3.67 -6.12
CA LEU A 154 -11.93 -4.28 -7.44
C LEU A 154 -11.00 -3.61 -8.48
N HIS A 155 -10.81 -2.30 -8.38
CA HIS A 155 -9.85 -1.57 -9.19
C HIS A 155 -8.42 -2.02 -8.91
N LEU A 156 -8.02 -2.04 -7.63
CA LEU A 156 -6.69 -2.53 -7.21
C LEU A 156 -6.47 -3.99 -7.60
N LYS A 157 -7.49 -4.85 -7.49
CA LYS A 157 -7.44 -6.23 -7.99
C LYS A 157 -7.08 -6.27 -9.47
N GLY A 158 -7.70 -5.43 -10.30
CA GLY A 158 -7.40 -5.35 -11.73
C GLY A 158 -5.94 -4.96 -12.01
N LEU A 159 -5.37 -4.04 -11.22
CA LEU A 159 -3.95 -3.68 -11.31
C LEU A 159 -3.04 -4.86 -10.95
N PHE A 160 -3.33 -5.57 -9.86
CA PHE A 160 -2.55 -6.75 -9.47
C PHE A 160 -2.65 -7.88 -10.49
N ASP A 161 -3.86 -8.17 -11.00
CA ASP A 161 -4.08 -9.16 -12.06
C ASP A 161 -3.24 -8.83 -13.32
N ALA A 162 -3.21 -7.56 -13.72
CA ALA A 162 -2.43 -7.10 -14.88
C ALA A 162 -0.91 -7.27 -14.70
N TRP A 163 -0.43 -7.33 -13.46
CA TRP A 163 0.97 -7.58 -13.13
C TRP A 163 1.25 -9.04 -12.74
N GLY A 164 0.27 -9.92 -12.88
CA GLY A 164 0.39 -11.33 -12.52
C GLY A 164 0.50 -11.58 -11.01
N LEU A 165 0.06 -10.61 -10.18
CA LEU A 165 0.05 -10.72 -8.74
C LEU A 165 -1.34 -11.16 -8.25
N GLN A 166 -1.36 -12.29 -7.54
CA GLN A 166 -2.52 -12.74 -6.80
C GLN A 166 -2.74 -11.83 -5.58
N SER A 167 -3.99 -11.43 -5.38
CA SER A 167 -4.42 -10.64 -4.23
C SER A 167 -5.67 -11.27 -3.61
N PHE A 168 -5.84 -11.07 -2.31
CA PHE A 168 -6.93 -11.62 -1.50
C PHE A 168 -7.57 -10.51 -0.69
N VAL A 169 -8.88 -10.62 -0.44
CA VAL A 169 -9.65 -9.57 0.24
C VAL A 169 -10.41 -10.10 1.44
N LYS A 170 -10.41 -9.32 2.51
CA LYS A 170 -11.26 -9.56 3.68
C LYS A 170 -11.99 -8.29 4.06
N VAL A 171 -13.19 -8.45 4.60
CA VAL A 171 -13.83 -7.34 5.32
C VAL A 171 -13.06 -7.09 6.60
N SER A 172 -12.88 -5.83 6.99
CA SER A 172 -12.18 -5.49 8.23
C SER A 172 -12.95 -5.92 9.48
N GLY A 173 -14.27 -6.14 9.36
CA GLY A 173 -15.22 -6.26 10.47
C GLY A 173 -15.58 -4.91 11.13
N SER A 174 -15.14 -3.80 10.53
CA SER A 174 -15.47 -2.42 10.88
C SER A 174 -16.12 -1.75 9.66
N LYS A 175 -15.66 -0.57 9.24
CA LYS A 175 -16.20 0.17 8.09
C LYS A 175 -15.56 -0.20 6.73
N GLY A 176 -14.34 -0.74 6.73
CA GLY A 176 -13.51 -0.88 5.52
C GLY A 176 -13.19 -2.31 5.08
N LEU A 177 -12.30 -2.44 4.10
CA LEU A 177 -11.78 -3.70 3.55
C LEU A 177 -10.25 -3.75 3.69
N HIS A 178 -9.67 -4.93 3.81
CA HIS A 178 -8.23 -5.12 3.67
C HIS A 178 -7.95 -5.99 2.45
N LEU A 179 -6.99 -5.57 1.63
CA LEU A 179 -6.42 -6.39 0.56
C LEU A 179 -5.03 -6.86 0.98
N SER A 180 -4.69 -8.09 0.61
CA SER A 180 -3.38 -8.68 0.88
C SER A 180 -2.81 -9.24 -0.42
N VAL A 181 -1.60 -8.81 -0.77
CA VAL A 181 -0.77 -9.41 -1.82
C VAL A 181 0.30 -10.25 -1.12
N PRO A 182 0.14 -11.58 -1.04
CA PRO A 182 1.14 -12.43 -0.39
C PRO A 182 2.43 -12.44 -1.18
N LEU A 183 3.55 -12.32 -0.47
CA LEU A 183 4.89 -12.36 -1.02
C LEU A 183 5.61 -13.63 -0.60
N ASN A 184 5.62 -13.92 0.70
CA ASN A 184 6.27 -15.10 1.29
C ASN A 184 7.67 -15.38 0.70
N CYS A 185 8.41 -14.30 0.41
CA CYS A 185 9.74 -14.31 -0.18
C CYS A 185 10.68 -13.41 0.63
N ASP A 186 11.88 -13.17 0.12
CA ASP A 186 12.94 -12.37 0.74
C ASP A 186 12.74 -10.84 0.64
N ALA A 187 11.61 -10.38 0.10
CA ALA A 187 11.27 -8.96 0.03
C ALA A 187 11.19 -8.32 1.42
N THR A 188 11.86 -7.19 1.60
CA THR A 188 11.92 -6.46 2.86
C THR A 188 10.97 -5.26 2.88
N TYR A 189 10.73 -4.68 4.06
CA TYR A 189 9.96 -3.44 4.19
C TYR A 189 10.49 -2.27 3.35
N GLU A 190 11.79 -2.27 3.04
CA GLU A 190 12.43 -1.30 2.13
C GLU A 190 11.80 -1.30 0.73
N PHE A 191 11.32 -2.45 0.26
CA PHE A 191 10.64 -2.58 -1.03
C PHE A 191 9.12 -2.55 -0.89
N THR A 192 8.57 -3.21 0.12
CA THR A 192 7.11 -3.35 0.24
C THR A 192 6.41 -2.05 0.64
N GLN A 193 7.03 -1.22 1.48
CA GLN A 193 6.43 0.05 1.90
C GLN A 193 6.35 1.05 0.73
N PRO A 194 7.42 1.30 -0.04
CA PRO A 194 7.33 2.11 -1.25
C PRO A 194 6.37 1.53 -2.29
N PHE A 195 6.32 0.20 -2.45
CA PHE A 195 5.37 -0.44 -3.36
C PHE A 195 3.93 -0.13 -2.98
N ALA A 196 3.59 -0.32 -1.70
CA ALA A 196 2.25 -0.01 -1.21
C ALA A 196 1.89 1.46 -1.42
N LYS A 197 2.84 2.36 -1.16
CA LYS A 197 2.66 3.80 -1.38
C LYS A 197 2.40 4.12 -2.85
N ALA A 198 3.22 3.61 -3.76
CA ALA A 198 3.07 3.83 -5.20
C ALA A 198 1.72 3.34 -5.72
N ILE A 199 1.25 2.17 -5.25
CA ILE A 199 -0.08 1.66 -5.59
C ILE A 199 -1.20 2.54 -5.05
N ALA A 200 -1.06 3.05 -3.82
CA ALA A 200 -2.04 3.96 -3.24
C ALA A 200 -2.11 5.28 -4.02
N GLU A 201 -0.97 5.85 -4.41
CA GLU A 201 -0.88 7.07 -5.21
C GLU A 201 -1.46 6.87 -6.62
N LEU A 202 -1.13 5.74 -7.27
CA LEU A 202 -1.71 5.37 -8.56
C LEU A 202 -3.23 5.18 -8.47
N GLY A 203 -3.72 4.53 -7.40
CA GLY A 203 -5.16 4.38 -7.15
C GLY A 203 -5.86 5.72 -6.93
N ALA A 204 -5.25 6.62 -6.15
CA ALA A 204 -5.76 7.98 -5.93
C ALA A 204 -5.82 8.80 -7.23
N HIS A 205 -4.83 8.60 -8.10
CA HIS A 205 -4.74 9.23 -9.40
C HIS A 205 -5.79 8.70 -10.40
N GLN A 206 -5.90 7.38 -10.53
CA GLN A 206 -6.84 6.75 -11.47
C GLN A 206 -8.29 6.89 -11.04
N MET A 207 -8.54 7.02 -9.73
CA MET A 207 -9.87 7.21 -9.14
C MET A 207 -10.00 8.60 -8.52
N LYS A 208 -9.54 9.65 -9.23
CA LYS A 208 -9.65 11.06 -8.83
C LYS A 208 -11.07 11.38 -8.34
N GLY A 209 -11.15 11.98 -7.15
CA GLY A 209 -12.41 12.34 -6.51
C GLY A 209 -13.03 11.23 -5.64
N ARG A 210 -12.54 9.99 -5.71
CA ARG A 210 -13.06 8.85 -4.93
C ARG A 210 -12.03 8.24 -3.98
N VAL A 211 -10.75 8.37 -4.29
CA VAL A 211 -9.65 7.82 -3.51
C VAL A 211 -8.72 8.94 -3.02
N VAL A 212 -8.13 8.74 -1.85
CA VAL A 212 -6.99 9.51 -1.34
C VAL A 212 -5.91 8.57 -0.83
N SER A 213 -4.65 9.01 -0.88
CA SER A 213 -3.50 8.27 -0.33
C SER A 213 -2.81 9.03 0.80
N GLU A 214 -3.15 10.30 0.99
CA GLU A 214 -2.61 11.11 2.08
C GLU A 214 -3.36 10.88 3.40
N MET A 215 -2.61 10.87 4.50
CA MET A 215 -3.14 10.50 5.82
C MET A 215 -4.07 11.56 6.44
N ALA A 216 -4.11 12.78 5.90
CA ALA A 216 -4.92 13.85 6.47
C ALA A 216 -6.42 13.49 6.50
N LYS A 217 -7.06 13.54 7.67
CA LYS A 217 -8.50 13.22 7.78
C LYS A 217 -9.39 14.25 7.07
N SER A 218 -8.93 15.50 6.97
CA SER A 218 -9.67 16.62 6.36
C SER A 218 -10.01 16.41 4.89
N ILE A 219 -9.26 15.57 4.17
CA ILE A 219 -9.45 15.33 2.74
C ILE A 219 -10.24 14.05 2.42
N ARG A 220 -10.66 13.29 3.45
CA ARG A 220 -11.29 11.96 3.28
C ARG A 220 -12.81 12.01 3.06
N GLY A 221 -13.45 13.17 3.25
CA GLY A 221 -14.91 13.29 3.13
C GLY A 221 -15.42 12.77 1.78
N GLY A 222 -16.30 11.77 1.81
CA GLY A 222 -16.85 11.10 0.62
C GLY A 222 -15.86 10.27 -0.19
N LYS A 223 -14.68 9.96 0.35
CA LYS A 223 -13.60 9.23 -0.34
C LYS A 223 -13.12 8.04 0.47
N VAL A 224 -12.43 7.12 -0.20
CA VAL A 224 -11.74 5.99 0.43
C VAL A 224 -10.25 6.31 0.54
N LEU A 225 -9.72 6.24 1.76
CA LEU A 225 -8.28 6.22 1.97
C LEU A 225 -7.74 4.83 1.63
N ILE A 226 -6.72 4.75 0.77
CA ILE A 226 -5.84 3.58 0.70
C ILE A 226 -4.71 3.80 1.72
N ASP A 227 -4.85 3.23 2.92
CA ASP A 227 -3.85 3.31 3.96
C ASP A 227 -2.70 2.31 3.68
N TRP A 228 -1.73 2.78 2.90
CA TRP A 228 -0.48 2.08 2.60
C TRP A 228 0.46 2.05 3.81
N SER A 229 0.25 2.89 4.82
CA SER A 229 1.16 3.00 5.97
C SER A 229 1.07 1.82 6.93
N GLN A 230 0.13 0.89 6.71
CA GLN A 230 0.08 -0.42 7.39
C GLN A 230 1.32 -1.28 7.09
N ASN A 231 2.05 -1.00 6.01
CA ASN A 231 3.27 -1.71 5.60
C ASN A 231 4.53 -1.20 6.30
N SER A 232 4.42 -0.73 7.54
CA SER A 232 5.56 -0.34 8.36
C SER A 232 5.86 -1.42 9.41
N ASP A 233 7.13 -1.68 9.66
CA ASP A 233 7.66 -2.74 10.54
C ASP A 233 7.20 -2.66 12.01
N PHE A 234 6.75 -1.50 12.48
CA PHE A 234 6.23 -1.28 13.84
C PHE A 234 4.70 -1.29 13.96
N LYS A 235 3.97 -1.33 12.84
CA LYS A 235 2.51 -1.33 12.82
C LYS A 235 1.95 -2.75 12.82
N THR A 236 0.89 -2.92 13.58
CA THR A 236 0.11 -4.15 13.58
C THR A 236 -1.23 -3.96 12.89
N THR A 237 -1.62 -4.95 12.11
CA THR A 237 -2.89 -4.99 11.40
C THR A 237 -3.79 -6.06 12.02
N VAL A 238 -5.11 -5.84 12.02
CA VAL A 238 -6.05 -6.84 12.52
C VAL A 238 -5.96 -8.13 11.69
N CYS A 239 -5.73 -9.23 12.39
CA CYS A 239 -5.64 -10.56 11.82
C CYS A 239 -6.96 -10.95 11.14
N VAL A 240 -6.87 -11.82 10.15
CA VAL A 240 -8.04 -12.50 9.60
C VAL A 240 -8.74 -13.32 10.68
N TYR A 241 -10.06 -13.45 10.60
CA TYR A 241 -10.95 -14.10 11.57
C TYR A 241 -11.05 -13.46 12.96
N SER A 242 -10.31 -12.38 13.23
CA SER A 242 -10.44 -11.65 14.50
C SER A 242 -11.83 -11.02 14.65
N ILE A 243 -12.38 -11.10 15.86
CA ILE A 243 -13.52 -10.26 16.29
C ILE A 243 -13.08 -8.79 16.28
N ARG A 244 -14.03 -7.90 15.98
CA ARG A 244 -13.90 -6.44 16.05
C ARG A 244 -14.81 -5.87 17.13
N ALA A 245 -14.22 -5.06 18.00
CA ALA A 245 -14.90 -4.36 19.10
C ALA A 245 -15.19 -2.90 18.69
N LYS A 246 -15.77 -2.73 17.50
CA LYS A 246 -16.10 -1.42 16.91
C LYS A 246 -17.60 -1.22 16.68
N ASN A 247 -18.39 -2.28 16.84
CA ASN A 247 -19.83 -2.28 16.63
C ASN A 247 -20.52 -2.86 17.86
N ALA A 248 -21.82 -2.62 17.97
CA ALA A 248 -22.70 -3.17 19.01
C ALA A 248 -22.69 -4.71 19.12
N GLU A 249 -22.44 -5.38 17.99
CA GLU A 249 -22.31 -6.83 17.87
C GLU A 249 -20.88 -7.22 17.43
N PRO A 250 -20.33 -8.37 17.85
CA PRO A 250 -19.05 -8.85 17.36
C PRO A 250 -19.10 -9.20 15.86
N PHE A 251 -18.64 -8.26 15.03
CA PHE A 251 -18.35 -8.55 13.63
C PHE A 251 -16.93 -9.06 13.43
N ILE A 252 -16.77 -9.91 12.42
CA ILE A 252 -15.54 -10.64 12.16
C ILE A 252 -14.79 -10.02 10.98
N SER A 253 -13.46 -9.90 11.12
CA SER A 253 -12.51 -9.63 10.03
C SER A 253 -12.48 -10.82 9.08
N MET A 254 -13.47 -10.94 8.19
CA MET A 254 -13.78 -12.20 7.49
C MET A 254 -13.29 -12.19 6.03
N PRO A 255 -12.61 -13.25 5.56
CA PRO A 255 -12.33 -13.45 4.15
C PRO A 255 -13.58 -13.56 3.30
N ILE A 256 -13.54 -12.90 2.14
CA ILE A 256 -14.56 -12.99 1.10
C ILE A 256 -13.88 -13.30 -0.23
N THR A 257 -14.62 -13.91 -1.14
CA THR A 257 -14.17 -14.08 -2.52
C THR A 257 -14.35 -12.78 -3.30
N TRP A 258 -13.55 -12.60 -4.35
CA TRP A 258 -13.70 -11.46 -5.26
C TRP A 258 -15.09 -11.41 -5.92
N ASP A 259 -15.67 -12.56 -6.22
CA ASP A 259 -17.03 -12.65 -6.77
C ASP A 259 -18.10 -12.24 -5.77
N GLU A 260 -17.94 -12.55 -4.48
CA GLU A 260 -18.84 -12.06 -3.43
C GLU A 260 -18.77 -10.54 -3.31
N LEU A 261 -17.56 -9.98 -3.32
CA LEU A 261 -17.37 -8.53 -3.28
C LEU A 261 -18.00 -7.86 -4.51
N LYS A 262 -17.74 -8.38 -5.71
CA LYS A 262 -18.31 -7.87 -6.96
C LYS A 262 -19.84 -7.90 -6.93
N ARG A 263 -20.45 -8.99 -6.47
CA ARG A 263 -21.91 -9.08 -6.32
C ARG A 263 -22.46 -8.09 -5.30
N ALA A 264 -21.80 -7.92 -4.15
CA ALA A 264 -22.23 -6.97 -3.13
C ALA A 264 -22.22 -5.53 -3.65
N VAL A 265 -21.14 -5.13 -4.34
CA VAL A 265 -21.02 -3.82 -5.01
C VAL A 265 -22.13 -3.63 -6.05
N GLN A 266 -22.29 -4.58 -6.98
CA GLN A 266 -23.29 -4.49 -8.06
C GLN A 266 -24.73 -4.40 -7.54
N ARG A 267 -25.04 -5.11 -6.46
CA ARG A 267 -26.38 -5.12 -5.84
C ARG A 267 -26.58 -4.03 -4.80
N LYS A 268 -25.55 -3.22 -4.52
CA LYS A 268 -25.52 -2.24 -3.43
C LYS A 268 -25.89 -2.85 -2.07
N ASP A 269 -25.45 -4.08 -1.82
CA ASP A 269 -25.77 -4.85 -0.62
C ASP A 269 -24.59 -4.84 0.36
N ALA A 270 -24.49 -3.77 1.15
CA ALA A 270 -23.46 -3.67 2.19
C ALA A 270 -23.61 -4.74 3.28
N LYS A 271 -24.83 -5.25 3.53
CA LYS A 271 -25.09 -6.24 4.59
C LYS A 271 -24.47 -7.59 4.25
N ALA A 272 -24.33 -7.92 2.95
CA ALA A 272 -23.62 -9.10 2.49
C ALA A 272 -22.12 -9.12 2.88
N LEU A 273 -21.56 -7.98 3.32
CA LEU A 273 -20.18 -7.82 3.74
C LEU A 273 -20.02 -7.73 5.27
N SER A 274 -21.05 -8.11 6.02
CA SER A 274 -21.03 -8.14 7.50
C SER A 274 -21.23 -9.56 8.01
N PHE A 275 -20.33 -10.01 8.88
CA PHE A 275 -20.34 -11.38 9.41
C PHE A 275 -20.34 -11.36 10.93
N THR A 276 -21.41 -11.84 11.55
CA THR A 276 -21.48 -12.10 12.98
C THR A 276 -20.59 -13.29 13.35
N ALA A 277 -20.27 -13.47 14.63
CA ALA A 277 -19.50 -14.62 15.11
C ALA A 277 -20.11 -15.96 14.68
N ALA A 278 -21.44 -16.12 14.81
CA ALA A 278 -22.13 -17.35 14.41
C ALA A 278 -22.10 -17.58 12.89
N ALA A 279 -22.30 -16.53 12.09
CA ALA A 279 -22.22 -16.61 10.64
C ALA A 279 -20.80 -16.97 10.17
N ALA A 280 -19.78 -16.43 10.84
CA ALA A 280 -18.38 -16.75 10.55
C ALA A 280 -18.05 -18.21 10.83
N VAL A 281 -18.42 -18.76 12.00
CA VAL A 281 -18.20 -20.19 12.32
C VAL A 281 -18.86 -21.09 11.28
N LYS A 282 -20.15 -20.84 10.96
CA LYS A 282 -20.86 -21.60 9.92
C LYS A 282 -20.16 -21.53 8.56
N ARG A 283 -19.64 -20.35 8.20
CA ARG A 283 -18.93 -20.14 6.94
C ARG A 283 -17.59 -20.86 6.93
N ILE A 284 -16.82 -20.83 8.02
CA ILE A 284 -15.55 -21.52 8.18
C ILE A 284 -15.75 -23.04 8.05
N HIS A 285 -16.76 -23.61 8.72
CA HIS A 285 -17.05 -25.04 8.58
C HIS A 285 -17.44 -25.45 7.16
N LYS A 286 -18.11 -24.55 6.42
CA LYS A 286 -18.56 -24.83 5.07
C LYS A 286 -17.45 -24.69 4.02
N LEU A 287 -16.63 -23.64 4.14
CA LEU A 287 -15.70 -23.22 3.08
C LEU A 287 -14.23 -23.44 3.44
N GLY A 288 -13.92 -23.75 4.69
CA GLY A 288 -12.55 -23.78 5.20
C GLY A 288 -11.91 -22.40 5.27
N ASP A 289 -10.58 -22.39 5.19
CA ASP A 289 -9.76 -21.18 5.21
C ASP A 289 -9.59 -20.58 3.81
N LEU A 290 -10.44 -19.61 3.46
CA LEU A 290 -10.33 -18.86 2.20
C LEU A 290 -9.08 -17.97 2.12
N PHE A 291 -8.41 -17.72 3.25
CA PHE A 291 -7.19 -16.92 3.32
C PHE A 291 -5.93 -17.80 3.42
N ALA A 292 -6.05 -19.13 3.45
CA ALA A 292 -4.89 -20.04 3.46
C ALA A 292 -3.87 -19.74 2.35
N PRO A 293 -4.26 -19.37 1.11
CA PRO A 293 -3.30 -18.98 0.08
C PRO A 293 -2.40 -17.80 0.47
N VAL A 294 -2.86 -16.88 1.33
CA VAL A 294 -2.04 -15.73 1.79
C VAL A 294 -0.82 -16.20 2.59
N LEU A 295 -0.89 -17.37 3.23
CA LEU A 295 0.22 -17.97 3.98
C LEU A 295 1.20 -18.76 3.08
N ALA A 296 0.78 -19.15 1.88
CA ALA A 296 1.50 -20.14 1.07
C ALA A 296 2.00 -19.61 -0.28
N VAL A 297 1.26 -18.69 -0.89
CA VAL A 297 1.58 -18.16 -2.22
C VAL A 297 2.86 -17.33 -2.12
N GLN A 298 3.88 -17.74 -2.86
CA GLN A 298 5.14 -17.01 -3.01
C GLN A 298 5.12 -16.17 -4.29
N GLN A 299 5.35 -14.87 -4.17
CA GLN A 299 5.34 -13.94 -5.31
C GLN A 299 6.41 -12.89 -5.09
N GLN A 300 7.07 -12.50 -6.18
CA GLN A 300 8.03 -11.41 -6.17
C GLN A 300 7.33 -10.11 -6.56
N LEU A 301 7.76 -9.00 -5.96
CA LEU A 301 7.37 -7.68 -6.46
C LEU A 301 7.86 -7.51 -7.90
N PRO A 302 7.19 -6.71 -8.75
CA PRO A 302 7.58 -6.57 -10.15
C PRO A 302 9.05 -6.13 -10.29
N ASP A 303 9.84 -6.86 -11.09
CA ASP A 303 11.27 -6.59 -11.29
C ASP A 303 11.57 -5.14 -11.70
N ALA A 304 10.70 -4.55 -12.51
CA ALA A 304 10.87 -3.16 -12.94
C ALA A 304 10.79 -2.20 -11.74
N PHE A 305 9.91 -2.50 -10.78
CA PHE A 305 9.74 -1.71 -9.57
C PHE A 305 10.93 -1.89 -8.61
N THR A 306 11.34 -3.14 -8.37
CA THR A 306 12.48 -3.42 -7.48
C THR A 306 13.79 -2.87 -8.03
N LYS A 307 14.01 -2.96 -9.36
CA LYS A 307 15.16 -2.33 -10.03
C LYS A 307 15.13 -0.81 -9.91
N ALA A 308 13.97 -0.17 -10.11
CA ALA A 308 13.82 1.28 -9.99
C ALA A 308 14.09 1.78 -8.55
N LEU A 309 13.75 1.00 -7.53
CA LEU A 309 14.08 1.30 -6.14
C LEU A 309 15.55 1.03 -5.81
N ALA A 310 16.10 -0.09 -6.28
CA ALA A 310 17.49 -0.48 -6.03
C ALA A 310 18.49 0.44 -6.73
N SER A 311 18.09 1.13 -7.80
CA SER A 311 18.90 2.20 -8.40
C SER A 311 19.07 3.45 -7.52
N GLY A 312 18.56 3.42 -6.28
CA GLY A 312 18.53 4.55 -5.36
C GLY A 312 17.34 5.46 -5.64
N PRO A 313 17.19 6.60 -4.92
CA PRO A 313 16.28 7.63 -5.38
C PRO A 313 16.60 7.91 -6.85
N ALA A 314 15.57 8.09 -7.69
CA ALA A 314 15.77 8.69 -9.01
C ALA A 314 16.81 9.81 -8.82
N PRO A 315 17.91 9.81 -9.60
CA PRO A 315 19.02 10.72 -9.36
C PRO A 315 18.42 12.08 -9.06
N LYS A 316 18.77 12.68 -7.90
CA LYS A 316 18.29 14.02 -7.56
C LYS A 316 18.49 14.83 -8.82
N LEU A 317 17.38 15.14 -9.47
CA LEU A 317 17.33 15.89 -10.69
C LEU A 317 18.18 17.11 -10.40
N ALA A 318 19.35 17.17 -11.08
CA ALA A 318 20.44 18.07 -10.74
C ALA A 318 19.81 19.43 -10.49
N THR A 319 19.98 20.00 -9.28
CA THR A 319 19.18 21.13 -8.78
C THR A 319 18.84 22.09 -9.91
N TRP A 320 17.66 21.92 -10.49
CA TRP A 320 17.36 22.61 -11.72
C TRP A 320 17.22 24.08 -11.40
N PRO A 321 17.72 24.97 -12.27
CA PRO A 321 17.42 26.38 -12.11
C PRO A 321 15.90 26.53 -12.02
N SER A 322 15.39 26.99 -10.87
CA SER A 322 13.99 27.34 -10.69
C SER A 322 13.55 28.49 -11.61
N ASN A 323 14.53 29.20 -12.17
CA ASN A 323 14.34 30.24 -13.16
C ASN A 323 14.65 29.72 -14.56
N ARG A 324 13.62 29.63 -15.41
CA ARG A 324 13.71 29.24 -16.82
C ARG A 324 14.71 30.07 -17.63
N ASP A 325 14.84 31.37 -17.35
CA ASP A 325 15.77 32.26 -18.07
C ASP A 325 17.23 31.88 -17.77
N LYS A 326 17.48 31.29 -16.60
CA LYS A 326 18.79 30.74 -16.25
C LYS A 326 19.04 29.40 -16.93
N SER A 327 17.98 28.61 -17.14
CA SER A 327 18.04 27.29 -17.78
C SER A 327 18.30 27.36 -19.30
N LEU A 328 17.71 28.34 -19.99
CA LEU A 328 17.88 28.52 -21.45
C LEU A 328 19.18 29.25 -21.85
N ARG A 329 20.02 29.69 -20.90
CA ARG A 329 21.26 30.43 -21.23
C ARG A 329 22.22 29.61 -22.07
N GLU A 330 22.34 28.33 -21.74
CA GLU A 330 23.22 27.42 -22.47
C GLU A 330 22.69 27.17 -23.89
N TYR A 331 21.36 27.07 -24.06
CA TYR A 331 20.73 26.99 -25.36
C TYR A 331 21.05 28.22 -26.21
N VAL A 332 20.77 29.42 -25.69
CA VAL A 332 21.02 30.69 -26.39
C VAL A 332 22.51 30.87 -26.71
N ALA A 333 23.41 30.53 -25.78
CA ALA A 333 24.85 30.68 -25.98
C ALA A 333 25.42 29.75 -27.08
N LYS A 334 24.76 28.62 -27.34
CA LYS A 334 25.19 27.63 -28.34
C LYS A 334 24.64 27.89 -29.75
N ARG A 335 23.69 28.83 -29.95
CA ARG A 335 23.05 29.08 -31.25
C ARG A 335 23.43 30.45 -31.82
N ASP A 336 23.54 30.48 -33.14
CA ASP A 336 23.56 31.71 -33.93
C ASP A 336 22.26 31.79 -34.73
N PHE A 337 21.25 32.47 -34.17
CA PHE A 337 19.91 32.59 -34.75
C PHE A 337 19.89 33.35 -36.10
N THR A 338 21.00 33.97 -36.51
CA THR A 338 21.13 34.53 -37.87
C THR A 338 21.41 33.45 -38.92
N LYS A 339 21.86 32.26 -38.49
CA LYS A 339 22.26 31.14 -39.36
C LYS A 339 21.36 29.92 -39.23
N THR A 340 20.74 29.70 -38.07
CA THR A 340 19.82 28.58 -37.85
C THR A 340 18.36 29.02 -37.94
N LYS A 341 17.47 28.10 -38.30
CA LYS A 341 16.01 28.30 -38.24
C LYS A 341 15.41 27.84 -36.91
N GLU A 342 16.26 27.41 -35.98
CA GLU A 342 15.85 27.06 -34.62
C GLU A 342 15.21 28.28 -33.93
N PRO A 343 14.15 28.06 -33.12
CA PRO A 343 13.44 29.17 -32.47
C PRO A 343 14.31 29.87 -31.44
N GLU A 344 14.18 31.20 -31.39
CA GLU A 344 14.75 31.99 -30.31
C GLU A 344 14.08 31.65 -28.96
N ALA A 345 14.80 31.90 -27.86
CA ALA A 345 14.24 31.69 -26.53
C ALA A 345 13.20 32.78 -26.21
N HIS A 346 11.93 32.53 -26.54
CA HIS A 346 10.82 33.40 -26.17
C HIS A 346 10.22 32.99 -24.82
N VAL A 347 9.90 34.00 -24.02
CA VAL A 347 9.32 33.84 -22.69
C VAL A 347 7.81 33.64 -22.83
N THR A 348 7.35 32.39 -22.87
CA THR A 348 5.91 32.06 -22.81
C THR A 348 5.41 32.13 -21.35
N LYS A 349 4.12 32.32 -21.07
CA LYS A 349 3.62 32.30 -19.68
C LYS A 349 3.67 30.86 -19.15
N GLU A 350 4.00 30.67 -17.87
CA GLU A 350 3.89 29.34 -17.24
C GLU A 350 2.47 28.80 -17.42
N ALA A 351 2.37 27.56 -17.90
CA ALA A 351 1.11 26.87 -18.01
C ALA A 351 0.49 26.69 -16.61
N LYS A 352 -0.85 26.73 -16.51
CA LYS A 352 -1.54 26.43 -15.25
C LYS A 352 -1.16 25.02 -14.80
N ARG A 353 -1.12 24.79 -13.49
CA ARG A 353 -0.74 23.51 -12.87
C ARG A 353 -1.47 22.27 -13.44
N ASP A 354 -2.67 22.45 -13.98
CA ASP A 354 -3.54 21.40 -14.55
C ASP A 354 -3.58 21.39 -16.08
N ALA A 355 -2.70 22.11 -16.77
CA ALA A 355 -2.60 22.04 -18.23
C ALA A 355 -1.94 20.72 -18.66
N PRO A 356 -2.39 20.12 -19.80
CA PRO A 356 -1.72 18.97 -20.39
C PRO A 356 -0.27 19.34 -20.71
N ARG A 357 0.67 18.46 -20.30
CA ARG A 357 2.10 18.60 -20.57
C ARG A 357 2.46 17.77 -21.78
N HIS A 358 3.34 18.29 -22.61
CA HIS A 358 3.71 17.62 -23.85
C HIS A 358 5.08 16.96 -23.76
N TYR A 359 5.22 15.82 -24.44
CA TYR A 359 6.51 15.26 -24.79
C TYR A 359 6.71 15.39 -26.30
N VAL A 360 7.97 15.50 -26.70
CA VAL A 360 8.37 15.41 -28.10
C VAL A 360 9.56 14.47 -28.23
N ILE A 361 9.56 13.69 -29.30
CA ILE A 361 10.69 12.87 -29.71
C ILE A 361 11.10 13.37 -31.09
N GLN A 362 12.27 13.98 -31.21
CA GLN A 362 12.82 14.42 -32.48
C GLN A 362 13.86 13.43 -32.97
N LYS A 363 13.75 12.96 -34.21
CA LYS A 363 14.80 12.18 -34.85
C LYS A 363 15.80 13.15 -35.46
N HIS A 364 17.06 13.01 -35.07
CA HIS A 364 18.12 13.94 -35.43
C HIS A 364 19.25 13.21 -36.18
N ALA A 365 19.31 13.45 -37.50
CA ALA A 365 20.38 13.00 -38.37
C ALA A 365 21.55 14.01 -38.35
N ALA A 366 22.29 14.02 -37.23
CA ALA A 366 23.54 14.77 -37.08
C ALA A 366 24.72 13.95 -37.62
N SER A 367 25.94 14.15 -37.10
CA SER A 367 27.09 13.29 -37.40
C SER A 367 26.84 11.81 -37.06
N HIS A 368 25.96 11.54 -36.10
CA HIS A 368 25.34 10.22 -35.89
C HIS A 368 23.83 10.39 -35.71
N LEU A 369 23.07 9.42 -36.20
CA LEU A 369 21.63 9.36 -35.98
C LEU A 369 21.34 9.12 -34.50
N HIS A 370 20.50 9.96 -33.91
CA HIS A 370 19.99 9.80 -32.55
C HIS A 370 18.56 10.36 -32.45
N TYR A 371 17.94 10.21 -31.29
CA TYR A 371 16.61 10.74 -31.00
C TYR A 371 16.70 11.65 -29.78
N ASP A 372 16.23 12.89 -29.91
CA ASP A 372 16.09 13.82 -28.80
C ASP A 372 14.72 13.61 -28.15
N TRP A 373 14.72 13.03 -26.96
CA TRP A 373 13.51 12.91 -26.13
C TRP A 373 13.41 14.14 -25.23
N ARG A 374 12.25 14.80 -25.22
CA ARG A 374 12.06 16.03 -24.46
C ARG A 374 10.71 16.05 -23.75
N LEU A 375 10.69 16.65 -22.57
CA LEU A 375 9.51 16.79 -21.71
C LEU A 375 9.29 18.25 -21.33
N GLU A 376 8.05 18.73 -21.48
CA GLU A 376 7.61 20.03 -21.02
C GLU A 376 7.56 20.10 -19.47
N MET A 377 8.54 20.76 -18.86
CA MET A 377 8.69 20.84 -17.41
C MET A 377 9.17 22.23 -17.00
N GLN A 378 8.50 22.86 -16.03
CA GLN A 378 8.87 24.18 -15.50
C GLN A 378 9.02 25.27 -16.59
N GLY A 379 8.18 25.19 -17.65
CA GLY A 379 8.15 26.17 -18.74
C GLY A 379 9.28 26.06 -19.76
N VAL A 380 10.01 24.93 -19.80
CA VAL A 380 11.02 24.60 -20.81
C VAL A 380 10.88 23.14 -21.24
N LEU A 381 11.55 22.76 -22.33
CA LEU A 381 11.72 21.37 -22.74
C LEU A 381 13.01 20.82 -22.14
N ARG A 382 12.89 20.03 -21.07
CA ARG A 382 14.01 19.21 -20.54
C ARG A 382 14.34 18.16 -21.58
N SER A 383 15.62 18.00 -21.91
CA SER A 383 16.01 17.34 -23.16
C SER A 383 17.11 16.30 -22.96
N TRP A 384 16.97 15.16 -23.63
CA TRP A 384 17.94 14.07 -23.60
C TRP A 384 18.17 13.51 -25.01
N ALA A 385 19.44 13.36 -25.40
CA ALA A 385 19.82 12.62 -26.58
C ALA A 385 19.84 11.10 -26.27
N VAL A 386 19.13 10.33 -27.09
CA VAL A 386 18.95 8.88 -26.99
C VAL A 386 19.50 8.23 -28.26
N PRO A 387 20.77 7.78 -28.28
CA PRO A 387 21.42 7.31 -29.52
C PRO A 387 20.71 6.15 -30.21
N LYS A 388 20.10 5.26 -29.44
CA LYS A 388 19.39 4.07 -29.95
C LYS A 388 17.87 4.27 -30.06
N GLY A 389 17.39 5.50 -29.90
CA GLY A 389 15.97 5.79 -29.83
C GLY A 389 15.29 5.36 -28.53
N PRO A 390 14.07 5.86 -28.27
CA PRO A 390 13.26 5.44 -27.14
C PRO A 390 13.01 3.91 -27.20
N PRO A 391 12.86 3.23 -26.05
CA PRO A 391 12.49 1.82 -26.04
C PRO A 391 11.09 1.63 -26.62
N THR A 392 10.92 0.64 -27.51
CA THR A 392 9.61 0.28 -28.10
C THR A 392 8.98 -0.93 -27.43
N GLU A 393 9.75 -1.64 -26.59
CA GLU A 393 9.31 -2.79 -25.82
C GLU A 393 9.26 -2.44 -24.34
N LEU A 394 8.26 -2.98 -23.63
CA LEU A 394 8.15 -2.84 -22.19
C LEU A 394 9.40 -3.44 -21.51
N ARG A 395 10.00 -2.67 -20.58
CA ARG A 395 11.17 -3.04 -19.74
C ARG A 395 12.54 -2.97 -20.44
N GLU A 396 12.62 -2.49 -21.68
CA GLU A 396 13.90 -2.17 -22.30
C GLU A 396 14.46 -0.84 -21.78
N ALA A 397 15.72 -0.83 -21.35
CA ALA A 397 16.41 0.38 -20.91
C ALA A 397 17.29 0.96 -22.03
N ARG A 398 17.28 2.30 -22.14
CA ARG A 398 18.07 3.05 -23.13
C ARG A 398 18.91 4.11 -22.42
N LEU A 399 20.13 4.34 -22.92
CA LEU A 399 20.96 5.45 -22.46
C LEU A 399 20.33 6.77 -22.93
N ALA A 400 20.05 7.66 -21.97
CA ALA A 400 19.56 9.00 -22.22
C ALA A 400 20.60 10.00 -21.68
N MET A 401 21.26 10.73 -22.58
CA MET A 401 22.27 11.72 -22.24
C MET A 401 21.61 13.10 -22.15
N HIS A 402 21.62 13.70 -20.97
CA HIS A 402 21.05 15.03 -20.80
C HIS A 402 21.80 16.08 -21.64
N VAL A 403 21.05 16.92 -22.35
CA VAL A 403 21.55 18.06 -23.15
C VAL A 403 20.93 19.35 -22.62
N GLU A 404 21.31 20.52 -23.13
CA GLU A 404 20.71 21.77 -22.66
C GLU A 404 19.18 21.81 -22.82
N ASP A 405 18.50 22.58 -21.98
CA ASP A 405 17.05 22.78 -22.08
C ASP A 405 16.70 23.58 -23.33
N HIS A 406 15.53 23.33 -23.91
CA HIS A 406 15.08 24.01 -25.12
C HIS A 406 13.82 24.85 -24.84
N PRO A 407 13.58 25.93 -25.60
CA PRO A 407 12.33 26.69 -25.49
C PRO A 407 11.15 25.82 -25.92
N LEU A 408 9.95 26.10 -25.40
CA LEU A 408 8.75 25.32 -25.72
C LEU A 408 8.43 25.31 -27.22
N ASP A 409 8.69 26.43 -27.91
CA ASP A 409 8.49 26.53 -29.37
C ASP A 409 9.35 25.53 -30.16
N TYR A 410 10.42 24.99 -29.56
CA TYR A 410 11.26 23.96 -30.16
C TYR A 410 10.52 22.62 -30.33
N GLU A 411 9.40 22.40 -29.62
CA GLU A 411 8.62 21.15 -29.70
C GLU A 411 8.12 20.87 -31.12
N ARG A 412 7.91 21.92 -31.93
CA ARG A 412 7.40 21.82 -33.32
C ARG A 412 8.47 22.03 -34.37
N PHE A 413 9.73 22.21 -33.95
CA PHE A 413 10.81 22.47 -34.89
C PHE A 413 11.12 21.24 -35.72
N GLU A 414 11.06 21.41 -37.04
CA GLU A 414 11.56 20.49 -38.04
C GLU A 414 12.39 21.28 -39.06
N GLY A 415 13.54 20.77 -39.46
CA GLY A 415 14.41 21.47 -40.38
C GLY A 415 15.83 20.94 -40.43
N THR A 416 16.67 21.60 -41.23
CA THR A 416 18.10 21.29 -41.28
C THR A 416 18.89 22.42 -40.64
N ILE A 417 19.63 22.10 -39.58
CA ILE A 417 20.57 22.99 -38.90
C ILE A 417 21.86 23.02 -39.75
N PRO A 418 22.29 24.19 -40.28
CA PRO A 418 23.38 24.25 -41.24
C PRO A 418 24.72 23.79 -40.66
N ALA A 419 25.57 23.21 -41.51
CA ALA A 419 26.93 22.79 -41.14
C ALA A 419 27.74 23.94 -40.49
N GLY A 420 28.49 23.61 -39.44
CA GLY A 420 29.26 24.57 -38.65
C GLY A 420 28.50 25.19 -37.48
N ASN A 421 27.18 24.97 -37.36
CA ASN A 421 26.41 25.30 -36.16
C ASN A 421 26.41 24.13 -35.16
N TYR A 422 26.17 24.44 -33.88
CA TYR A 422 26.00 23.43 -32.86
C TYR A 422 24.77 22.56 -33.17
N GLY A 423 24.91 21.24 -33.14
CA GLY A 423 23.81 20.34 -33.50
C GLY A 423 23.50 20.29 -35.01
N ALA A 424 24.45 20.62 -35.89
CA ALA A 424 24.24 20.53 -37.33
C ALA A 424 23.72 19.14 -37.77
N GLY A 425 22.67 19.14 -38.58
CA GLY A 425 21.95 17.94 -38.96
C GLY A 425 20.50 18.22 -39.34
N THR A 426 19.81 17.20 -39.85
CA THR A 426 18.37 17.27 -40.11
C THR A 426 17.59 16.77 -38.90
N VAL A 427 16.67 17.58 -38.41
CA VAL A 427 15.77 17.32 -37.29
C VAL A 427 14.35 17.16 -37.84
N MET A 428 13.67 16.10 -37.43
CA MET A 428 12.24 15.89 -37.67
C MET A 428 11.55 15.49 -36.37
N VAL A 429 10.28 15.87 -36.19
CA VAL A 429 9.44 15.37 -35.11
C VAL A 429 9.05 13.94 -35.47
N TRP A 430 9.57 12.99 -34.70
CA TRP A 430 9.29 11.57 -34.86
C TRP A 430 8.02 11.15 -34.13
N ASP A 431 7.82 11.70 -32.93
CA ASP A 431 6.61 11.49 -32.13
C ASP A 431 6.33 12.71 -31.25
N TYR A 432 5.06 12.93 -30.93
CA TYR A 432 4.59 14.05 -30.11
C TYR A 432 3.30 13.66 -29.42
N GLY A 433 3.19 13.95 -28.14
CA GLY A 433 1.96 13.68 -27.41
C GLY A 433 1.94 14.30 -26.03
N GLU A 434 0.92 13.95 -25.27
CA GLU A 434 0.75 14.40 -23.89
C GLU A 434 1.32 13.35 -22.92
N TYR A 435 1.86 13.79 -21.80
CA TYR A 435 2.28 12.92 -20.71
C TYR A 435 1.78 13.44 -19.37
N GLU A 436 1.65 12.53 -18.41
CA GLU A 436 1.31 12.84 -17.03
C GLU A 436 2.38 12.29 -16.09
N ASP A 437 2.85 13.13 -15.17
CA ASP A 437 3.81 12.70 -14.14
C ASP A 437 3.06 11.94 -13.03
N ILE A 438 3.31 10.63 -12.99
CA ILE A 438 2.70 9.70 -12.02
C ILE A 438 3.34 9.76 -10.63
N THR A 439 4.46 10.48 -10.45
CA THR A 439 5.19 10.56 -9.18
C THR A 439 4.74 11.71 -8.28
N GLY A 440 3.87 12.59 -8.80
CA GLY A 440 3.29 13.71 -8.05
C GLY A 440 4.30 14.78 -7.64
N ASN A 441 5.51 14.80 -8.21
CA ASN A 441 6.52 15.79 -7.90
C ASN A 441 6.52 16.91 -8.96
N PRO A 442 5.96 18.09 -8.68
CA PRO A 442 5.93 19.19 -9.64
C PRO A 442 7.33 19.76 -9.98
N ALA A 443 8.38 19.28 -9.31
CA ALA A 443 9.77 19.61 -9.58
C ALA A 443 10.62 18.40 -9.98
N ALA A 444 10.00 17.22 -10.20
CA ALA A 444 10.67 16.14 -10.91
C ALA A 444 10.65 16.45 -12.39
#